data_AF-A0A534QWG1-F1
#
_entry.id   AF-A0A534QWG1-F1
#
_cell.length_a   1.000
_cell.length_b   1.000
_cell.length_c   1.000
_cell.angle_alpha   90.00
_cell.angle_beta   90.00
_cell.angle_gamma   90.00
#
_symmetry.space_group_name_H-M   'P 1'
#
loop_
_entity.id
_entity.type
_entity.pdbx_description
1 polymer ?
#
loop_
_entity_poly.entity_id
_entity_poly.type
_entity_poly.pdbx_seq_one_letter_code
_entity_poly.pdbx_strand_id
1 'polypeptide(L)'
;GRRERNDDSVAIARIEQLYPFPVKELEAIFTAYPNARQVCWVQEEPWNMGAWHTMYRRLRRVLPESRDLSYVGRPEAASPATGSYKIHQAEERDLVMNAFAR
;
A
#
# COMPACT_ATOMS: atom_id res chain seq x y z
N GLY A 1 -1.63 -6.71 13.22
CA GLY A 1 -1.60 -5.29 12.74
C GLY A 1 -0.65 -4.44 13.57
N ARG A 2 -0.47 -3.15 13.22
CA ARG A 2 0.49 -2.23 13.91
C ARG A 2 0.33 -2.23 15.44
N ARG A 3 -0.91 -2.16 15.94
CA ARG A 3 -1.21 -2.18 17.39
C ARG A 3 -0.78 -3.46 18.09
N GLU A 4 -0.84 -4.60 17.41
CA GLU A 4 -0.42 -5.89 17.95
C GLU A 4 1.11 -6.01 17.98
N ARG A 5 1.81 -5.34 17.06
CA ARG A 5 3.27 -5.34 16.96
C ARG A 5 3.94 -4.28 17.85
N ASN A 6 3.18 -3.33 18.39
CA ASN A 6 3.66 -2.18 19.16
C ASN A 6 4.85 -1.45 18.46
N ASP A 7 4.74 -1.33 17.15
CA ASP A 7 5.78 -0.78 16.28
C ASP A 7 5.34 0.60 15.78
N ASP A 8 6.04 1.63 16.23
CA ASP A 8 5.81 3.02 15.83
C ASP A 8 6.66 3.47 14.66
N SER A 9 7.51 2.60 14.11
CA SER A 9 8.32 2.91 12.92
C SER A 9 7.49 3.01 11.63
N VAL A 10 6.32 2.36 11.60
CA VAL A 10 5.43 2.31 10.42
C VAL A 10 4.20 3.20 10.60
N ALA A 11 4.06 4.21 9.74
CA ALA A 11 2.82 4.99 9.61
C ALA A 11 1.89 4.36 8.56
N ILE A 12 0.60 4.23 8.87
CA ILE A 12 -0.43 3.76 7.93
C ILE A 12 -1.31 4.94 7.57
N ALA A 13 -1.38 5.26 6.27
CA ALA A 13 -2.31 6.22 5.72
C ALA A 13 -3.29 5.51 4.79
N ARG A 14 -4.54 5.96 4.77
CA ARG A 14 -5.58 5.46 3.87
C ARG A 14 -5.90 6.51 2.82
N ILE A 15 -6.12 6.08 1.59
CA ILE A 15 -6.63 6.94 0.53
C ILE A 15 -8.10 6.61 0.31
N GLU A 16 -8.97 7.40 0.96
CA GLU A 16 -10.42 7.20 0.89
C GLU A 16 -11.01 7.61 -0.47
N GLN A 17 -10.30 8.48 -1.20
CA GLN A 17 -10.72 8.97 -2.52
C GLN A 17 -9.63 8.74 -3.56
N LEU A 18 -9.83 7.78 -4.46
CA LEU A 18 -8.89 7.50 -5.56
C LEU A 18 -9.12 8.44 -6.76
N TYR A 19 -10.32 8.99 -6.89
CA TYR A 19 -10.69 9.97 -7.92
C TYR A 19 -11.76 10.95 -7.42
N PRO A 20 -11.61 12.27 -7.66
CA PRO A 20 -10.42 12.93 -8.23
C PRO A 20 -9.19 12.73 -7.33
N PHE A 21 -7.99 12.74 -7.93
CA PHE A 21 -6.75 12.39 -7.23
C PHE A 21 -6.41 13.42 -6.12
N PRO A 22 -6.23 12.99 -4.85
CA PRO A 22 -6.14 13.88 -3.70
C PRO A 22 -4.70 14.38 -3.47
N VAL A 23 -4.25 15.29 -4.35
CA VAL A 23 -2.86 15.79 -4.34
C VAL A 23 -2.51 16.46 -3.01
N LYS A 24 -3.36 17.38 -2.54
CA LYS A 24 -3.06 18.21 -1.36
C LYS A 24 -3.00 17.37 -0.08
N GLU A 25 -3.89 16.39 0.04
CA GLU A 25 -3.95 15.48 1.18
C GLU A 25 -2.70 14.59 1.22
N LEU A 26 -2.24 14.09 0.07
CA LEU A 26 -1.03 13.28 -0.03
C LEU A 26 0.23 14.09 0.30
N GLU A 27 0.35 15.32 -0.21
CA GLU A 27 1.44 16.23 0.12
C GLU A 27 1.50 16.55 1.62
N ALA A 28 0.33 16.77 2.24
CA ALA A 28 0.23 16.98 3.68
C ALA A 28 0.71 15.75 4.48
N ILE A 29 0.32 14.54 4.05
CA ILE A 29 0.79 13.28 4.64
C ILE A 29 2.31 13.15 4.51
N PHE A 30 2.88 13.36 3.32
CA PHE A 30 4.32 13.22 3.13
C PHE A 30 5.13 14.23 3.95
N THR A 31 4.60 15.44 4.11
CA THR A 31 5.18 16.49 4.95
C THR A 31 5.13 16.14 6.44
N ALA A 32 4.05 15.51 6.91
CA ALA A 32 3.90 15.10 8.31
C ALA A 32 4.91 14.01 8.74
N TYR A 33 5.47 13.24 7.79
CA TYR A 33 6.46 12.21 8.05
C TYR A 33 7.78 12.51 7.32
N PRO A 34 8.55 13.52 7.74
CA PRO A 34 9.75 13.97 7.02
C PRO A 34 10.85 12.90 6.97
N ASN A 35 10.94 12.05 8.00
CA ASN A 35 11.95 11.00 8.13
C ASN A 35 11.60 9.70 7.37
N ALA A 36 10.41 9.59 6.81
CA ALA A 36 10.01 8.41 6.03
C ALA A 36 10.77 8.37 4.70
N ARG A 37 11.66 7.39 4.54
CA ARG A 37 12.43 7.17 3.30
C ARG A 37 11.74 6.22 2.33
N GLN A 38 10.94 5.29 2.85
CA GLN A 38 10.22 4.31 2.05
C GLN A 38 8.72 4.56 2.16
N VAL A 39 8.04 4.54 1.02
CA VAL A 39 6.58 4.54 0.91
C VAL A 39 6.16 3.26 0.22
N CYS A 40 5.20 2.56 0.82
CA CYS A 40 4.66 1.32 0.27
C CYS A 40 3.17 1.49 -0.02
N TRP A 41 2.76 1.19 -1.24
CA TRP A 41 1.37 0.93 -1.55
C TRP A 41 1.01 -0.48 -1.10
N VAL A 42 -0.06 -0.61 -0.32
CA VAL A 42 -0.57 -1.90 0.15
C VAL A 42 -2.00 -2.07 -0.33
N GLN A 43 -2.32 -3.21 -0.95
CA GLN A 43 -3.68 -3.55 -1.35
C GLN A 43 -3.94 -5.06 -1.25
N GLU A 44 -5.19 -5.46 -1.04
CA GLU A 44 -5.58 -6.87 -1.01
C GLU A 44 -5.72 -7.47 -2.41
N GLU A 45 -6.04 -6.65 -3.41
CA GLU A 45 -6.22 -7.11 -4.78
C GLU A 45 -4.89 -7.57 -5.41
N PRO A 46 -4.95 -8.54 -6.36
CA PRO A 46 -3.81 -8.93 -7.18
C PRO A 46 -3.06 -7.76 -7.81
N TRP A 47 -1.76 -7.92 -8.07
CA TRP A 47 -0.90 -6.88 -8.66
C TRP A 47 -1.45 -6.27 -9.95
N ASN A 48 -2.00 -7.11 -10.83
CA ASN A 48 -2.62 -6.72 -12.08
C ASN A 48 -4.04 -6.14 -11.92
N MET A 49 -4.53 -6.00 -10.69
CA MET A 49 -5.86 -5.52 -10.32
C MET A 49 -5.78 -4.38 -9.29
N GLY A 50 -6.94 -3.89 -8.88
CA GLY A 50 -7.04 -2.82 -7.90
C GLY A 50 -6.50 -1.49 -8.45
N ALA A 51 -6.02 -0.65 -7.54
CA ALA A 51 -5.68 0.73 -7.86
C ALA A 51 -4.18 0.94 -8.17
N TRP A 52 -3.32 -0.04 -7.90
CA TRP A 52 -1.86 0.10 -7.98
C TRP A 52 -1.38 0.74 -9.29
N HIS A 53 -1.74 0.18 -10.44
CA HIS A 53 -1.23 0.69 -11.72
C HIS A 53 -1.67 2.13 -12.02
N THR A 54 -2.89 2.50 -11.64
CA THR A 54 -3.42 3.86 -11.81
C THR A 54 -2.76 4.82 -10.83
N MET A 55 -2.58 4.40 -9.56
CA MET A 55 -2.03 5.23 -8.50
C MET A 55 -0.52 5.38 -8.61
N TYR A 56 0.21 4.37 -9.08
CA TYR A 56 1.66 4.39 -9.19
C TYR A 56 2.18 5.65 -9.90
N ARG A 57 1.65 5.94 -11.10
CA ARG A 57 2.07 7.11 -11.88
C ARG A 57 1.70 8.43 -11.21
N ARG A 58 0.58 8.46 -10.48
CA ARG A 58 0.10 9.68 -9.81
C ARG A 58 0.90 9.94 -8.53
N LEU A 59 1.12 8.92 -7.72
CA LEU A 59 1.95 8.96 -6.52
C LEU A 59 3.39 9.38 -6.85
N ARG A 60 3.99 8.83 -7.93
CA ARG A 60 5.33 9.23 -8.37
C ARG A 60 5.46 10.71 -8.73
N ARG A 61 4.36 11.41 -9.06
CA ARG A 61 4.38 12.86 -9.35
C ARG A 61 4.37 13.73 -8.10
N VAL A 62 3.85 13.22 -6.97
CA VAL A 62 3.67 13.98 -5.73
C VAL A 62 4.61 13.52 -4.62
N LEU A 63 5.18 12.32 -4.76
CA LEU A 63 6.17 11.79 -3.83
C LEU A 63 7.51 12.49 -4.04
N PRO A 64 8.17 12.99 -2.97
CA PRO A 64 9.52 13.54 -3.07
C PRO A 64 10.50 12.55 -3.71
N GLU A 65 11.37 13.03 -4.60
CA GLU A 65 12.33 12.18 -5.34
C GLU A 65 13.29 11.40 -4.42
N SER A 66 13.52 11.89 -3.20
CA SER A 66 14.34 11.23 -2.18
C SER A 66 13.68 10.01 -1.53
N ARG A 67 12.43 9.68 -1.89
CA ARG A 67 11.65 8.58 -1.33
C ARG A 67 11.34 7.52 -2.37
N ASP A 68 11.49 6.27 -1.96
CA ASP A 68 11.14 5.13 -2.80
C ASP A 68 9.65 4.79 -2.68
N LEU A 69 9.00 4.53 -3.82
CA LEU A 69 7.65 3.96 -3.87
C LEU A 69 7.74 2.49 -4.25
N SER A 70 7.19 1.66 -3.38
CA SER A 70 7.17 0.20 -3.53
C SER A 70 5.75 -0.35 -3.40
N TYR A 71 5.57 -1.63 -3.72
CA TYR A 71 4.28 -2.31 -3.70
C TYR A 71 4.31 -3.53 -2.77
N VAL A 72 3.19 -3.77 -2.10
CA VAL A 72 2.83 -5.00 -1.40
C VAL A 72 1.37 -5.31 -1.73
N GLY A 73 1.13 -6.51 -2.24
CA GLY A 73 -0.21 -6.97 -2.62
C GLY A 73 -0.15 -8.42 -3.06
N ARG A 74 -1.28 -8.98 -3.47
CA ARG A 74 -1.32 -10.38 -3.91
C ARG A 74 -0.61 -10.54 -5.26
N PRO A 75 -0.02 -11.73 -5.56
CA PRO A 75 0.50 -12.04 -6.87
C PRO A 75 -0.56 -11.86 -7.97
N GLU A 76 -0.11 -11.73 -9.21
CA GLU A 76 -1.02 -11.65 -10.36
C GLU A 76 -1.97 -12.86 -10.41
N ALA A 77 -3.23 -12.59 -10.73
CA ALA A 77 -4.25 -13.61 -10.88
C ALA A 77 -5.20 -13.28 -12.03
N ALA A 78 -5.76 -14.33 -12.65
CA ALA A 78 -6.80 -14.17 -13.68
C ALA A 78 -8.19 -13.88 -13.06
N SER A 79 -8.40 -14.31 -11.81
CA SER A 79 -9.63 -14.10 -11.03
C SER A 79 -9.34 -13.16 -9.85
N PRO A 80 -10.30 -12.31 -9.43
CA PRO A 80 -10.11 -11.38 -8.31
C PRO A 80 -9.82 -12.07 -6.97
N ALA A 81 -10.29 -13.30 -6.78
CA ALA A 81 -10.05 -14.07 -5.57
C ALA A 81 -9.91 -15.56 -5.89
N THR A 82 -9.20 -16.26 -5.00
CA THR A 82 -9.17 -17.73 -4.99
C THR A 82 -10.52 -18.25 -4.48
N GLY A 83 -11.05 -19.31 -5.09
CA GLY A 83 -12.31 -19.93 -4.65
C GLY A 83 -12.18 -20.70 -3.32
N SER A 84 -11.00 -20.73 -2.72
CA SER A 84 -10.70 -21.46 -1.48
C SER A 84 -10.45 -20.50 -0.33
N TYR A 85 -11.35 -20.53 0.64
CA TYR A 85 -11.25 -19.71 1.85
C TYR A 85 -9.94 -19.91 2.63
N LYS A 86 -9.39 -21.13 2.62
CA LYS A 86 -8.11 -21.43 3.29
C LYS A 86 -6.93 -20.73 2.60
N ILE A 87 -6.92 -20.71 1.27
CA ILE A 87 -5.87 -20.04 0.49
C ILE A 87 -5.97 -18.53 0.71
N HIS A 88 -7.17 -17.98 0.62
CA HIS A 88 -7.43 -16.57 0.90
C HIS A 88 -6.91 -16.12 2.28
N GLN A 89 -7.14 -16.91 3.34
CA GLN A 89 -6.59 -16.60 4.67
C GLN A 89 -5.07 -16.63 4.74
N ALA A 90 -4.42 -17.53 3.99
CA ALA A 90 -2.97 -17.58 3.93
C ALA A 90 -2.41 -16.35 3.21
N GLU A 91 -2.98 -16.02 2.04
CA GLU A 91 -2.62 -14.82 1.27
C GLU A 91 -2.77 -13.53 2.09
N GLU A 92 -3.83 -13.43 2.89
CA GLU A 92 -4.07 -12.27 3.76
C GLU A 92 -3.02 -12.14 4.87
N ARG A 93 -2.64 -13.26 5.48
CA ARG A 93 -1.56 -13.27 6.50
C ARG A 93 -0.23 -12.87 5.87
N ASP A 94 0.10 -13.43 4.71
CA ASP A 94 1.34 -13.14 4.00
C ASP A 94 1.40 -11.67 3.57
N LEU A 95 0.29 -11.13 3.08
CA LEU A 95 0.15 -9.71 2.73
C LEU A 95 0.49 -8.81 3.92
N VAL A 96 -0.17 -9.04 5.06
CA VAL A 96 0.06 -8.26 6.28
C VAL A 96 1.50 -8.41 6.76
N MET A 97 2.06 -9.62 6.76
CA MET A 97 3.46 -9.82 7.15
C MET A 97 4.42 -9.04 6.24
N ASN A 98 4.23 -9.11 4.93
CA ASN A 98 5.06 -8.42 3.95
C ASN A 98 4.95 -6.88 4.05
N ALA A 99 3.78 -6.35 4.43
CA ALA A 99 3.57 -4.92 4.61
C ALA A 99 4.37 -4.33 5.79
N PHE A 100 4.67 -5.14 6.82
CA PHE A 100 5.42 -4.72 8.02
C PHE A 100 6.89 -5.15 8.02
N ALA A 101 7.37 -5.88 7.00
CA ALA A 101 8.75 -6.39 6.96
C ALA A 101 9.76 -5.44 6.31
N ARG A 102 9.43 -4.14 6.15
CA ARG A 102 10.23 -3.16 5.41
C ARG A 102 10.75 -2.03 6.28
#